data_AF-A0A351I220-F1
#
_entry.id   AF-A0A351I220-F1
#
_cell.length_a   1.000
_cell.length_b   1.000
_cell.length_c   1.000
_cell.angle_alpha   90.00
_cell.angle_beta   90.00
_cell.angle_gamma   90.00
#
_symmetry.space_group_name_H-M   'P 1'
#
loop_
_entity.id
_entity.type
_entity.pdbx_description
1 polymer ?
#
loop_
_entity_poly.entity_id
_entity_poly.type
_entity_poly.pdbx_seq_one_letter_code
_entity_poly.pdbx_strand_id
1 'polypeptide(L)'
;MTEHSAGNGLARAALAVLLVCCAWPRPSLAQDEYGSKGLFPVYDNGRAWIIYDKTSRKGAARGLIPGSRFLVVGSRGADLFFVARTSATYGGACRERKPLRLRAALLRGSRETVGDPIIAIRVPESFTLKGSNALYAPLPNAVEEDLYKMLGPALTAATVEEAKTGSFRMRPDDAGAAAFLSDPRPEKILLKIDYASHPRIAGLTAPTVLVTGAQISNSFRRCLRLADGGRLLGGCAEMPSDLMAETALLRFVSYDPSGKGSPFLLAYTRQAPLWGHERWGFVLRAGGTRLFLRDAMDPRCREGF
;
A
#
# COMPACT_ATOMS: atom_id res chain seq x y z
N MET A 1 -54.88 -30.87 11.26
CA MET A 1 -53.50 -31.14 10.77
C MET A 1 -52.91 -29.80 10.35
N THR A 2 -52.25 -29.16 11.30
CA THR A 2 -51.63 -27.83 11.14
C THR A 2 -50.19 -27.98 11.59
N GLU A 3 -49.27 -28.15 10.65
CA GLU A 3 -47.84 -27.98 10.91
C GLU A 3 -47.11 -27.86 9.58
N HIS A 4 -46.40 -26.73 9.41
CA HIS A 4 -45.13 -26.55 8.70
C HIS A 4 -44.99 -25.10 8.22
N SER A 5 -44.75 -24.19 9.18
CA SER A 5 -44.20 -22.86 8.89
C SER A 5 -43.20 -22.47 9.98
N ALA A 6 -42.09 -23.20 10.08
CA ALA A 6 -40.99 -22.84 10.98
C ALA A 6 -39.58 -23.03 10.38
N GLY A 7 -39.44 -23.60 9.18
CA GLY A 7 -38.13 -23.95 8.61
C GLY A 7 -37.40 -22.83 7.83
N ASN A 8 -38.10 -21.81 7.35
CA ASN A 8 -37.52 -20.83 6.41
C ASN A 8 -36.87 -19.59 7.07
N GLY A 9 -37.18 -19.31 8.34
CA GLY A 9 -36.66 -18.13 9.04
C GLY A 9 -35.20 -18.29 9.49
N LEU A 10 -34.87 -19.46 10.03
CA LEU A 10 -33.52 -19.77 10.54
C LEU A 10 -32.49 -19.91 9.41
N ALA A 11 -32.88 -20.51 8.28
CA ALA A 11 -32.01 -20.62 7.11
C ALA A 11 -31.69 -19.26 6.48
N ARG A 12 -32.67 -18.35 6.43
CA ARG A 12 -32.48 -16.98 5.91
C ARG A 12 -31.66 -16.11 6.87
N ALA A 13 -31.88 -16.24 8.18
CA ALA A 13 -31.08 -15.54 9.18
C ALA A 13 -29.61 -16.03 9.20
N ALA A 14 -29.38 -17.35 9.09
CA ALA A 14 -28.03 -17.92 9.00
C ALA A 14 -27.32 -17.48 7.72
N LEU A 15 -28.02 -17.42 6.58
CA LEU A 15 -27.46 -16.94 5.32
C LEU A 15 -27.14 -15.43 5.36
N ALA A 16 -27.99 -14.62 6.00
CA ALA A 16 -27.76 -13.19 6.21
C ALA A 16 -26.55 -12.94 7.14
N VAL A 17 -26.39 -13.73 8.21
CA VAL A 17 -25.22 -13.66 9.10
C VAL A 17 -23.95 -14.12 8.38
N LEU A 18 -24.01 -15.16 7.53
CA LEU A 18 -22.88 -15.59 6.70
C LEU A 18 -22.49 -14.52 5.66
N LEU A 19 -23.46 -13.88 5.01
CA LEU A 19 -23.23 -12.78 4.07
C LEU A 19 -22.65 -11.55 4.77
N VAL A 20 -23.10 -11.21 5.98
CA VAL A 20 -22.53 -10.14 6.80
C VAL A 20 -21.10 -10.48 7.25
N CYS A 21 -20.83 -11.72 7.67
CA CYS A 21 -19.48 -12.17 8.05
C CYS A 21 -18.50 -12.25 6.86
N CYS A 22 -19.00 -12.53 5.64
CA CYS A 22 -18.20 -12.49 4.41
C CYS A 22 -18.04 -11.07 3.84
N ALA A 23 -18.95 -10.15 4.18
CA ALA A 23 -18.87 -8.73 3.84
C ALA A 23 -17.99 -7.92 4.81
N TRP A 24 -17.57 -8.52 5.93
CA TRP A 24 -16.61 -7.87 6.82
C TRP A 24 -15.26 -7.75 6.13
N PRO A 25 -14.65 -6.56 6.16
CA PRO A 25 -13.40 -6.31 5.48
C PRO A 25 -12.35 -7.27 6.05
N ARG A 26 -11.85 -8.18 5.22
CA ARG A 26 -10.54 -8.75 5.48
C ARG A 26 -9.57 -7.57 5.51
N PRO A 27 -8.89 -7.28 6.64
CA PRO A 27 -7.81 -6.31 6.63
C PRO A 27 -6.87 -6.70 5.49
N SER A 28 -6.40 -5.72 4.72
CA SER A 28 -5.46 -6.01 3.64
C SER A 28 -4.27 -6.73 4.26
N LEU A 29 -4.05 -8.00 3.89
CA LEU A 29 -2.98 -8.85 4.44
C LEU A 29 -1.61 -8.13 4.47
N ALA A 30 -1.37 -7.19 3.55
CA ALA A 30 -0.15 -6.39 3.48
C ALA A 30 0.18 -5.53 4.71
N GLN A 31 -0.82 -5.10 5.51
CA GLN A 31 -0.59 -4.29 6.71
C GLN A 31 -0.11 -5.14 7.90
N ASP A 32 -0.59 -6.38 8.00
CA ASP A 32 -0.31 -7.28 9.13
C ASP A 32 0.92 -8.18 8.90
N GLU A 33 1.49 -8.18 7.68
CA GLU A 33 2.44 -9.21 7.25
C GLU A 33 3.87 -8.72 6.95
N TYR A 34 4.18 -7.43 6.93
CA TYR A 34 5.46 -7.01 6.35
C TYR A 34 6.69 -7.60 7.06
N GLY A 35 6.67 -7.75 8.40
CA GLY A 35 7.75 -8.43 9.13
C GLY A 35 7.93 -9.91 8.77
N SER A 36 6.90 -10.59 8.25
CA SER A 36 6.95 -12.02 7.92
C SER A 36 7.73 -12.31 6.65
N LYS A 37 7.89 -11.29 5.79
CA LYS A 37 8.54 -11.39 4.47
C LYS A 37 9.94 -10.75 4.47
N GLY A 38 10.44 -10.35 5.65
CA GLY A 38 11.72 -9.66 5.77
C GLY A 38 11.69 -8.21 5.27
N LEU A 39 10.52 -7.59 5.20
CA LEU A 39 10.31 -6.23 4.70
C LEU A 39 9.78 -5.36 5.83
N PHE A 40 10.45 -4.26 6.14
CA PHE A 40 10.10 -3.45 7.31
C PHE A 40 10.10 -1.96 6.94
N PRO A 41 9.03 -1.21 7.23
CA PRO A 41 9.08 0.24 7.26
C PRO A 41 10.14 0.72 8.24
N VAL A 42 10.85 1.77 7.86
CA VAL A 42 11.92 2.35 8.68
C VAL A 42 11.46 3.70 9.21
N TYR A 43 11.55 3.87 10.52
CA TYR A 43 11.16 5.08 11.22
C TYR A 43 12.39 5.80 11.72
N ASP A 44 12.44 7.12 11.52
CA ASP A 44 13.46 7.95 12.16
C ASP A 44 13.00 8.35 13.56
N ASN A 45 13.82 8.07 14.57
CA ASN A 45 13.61 8.50 15.95
C ASN A 45 14.65 9.57 16.36
N GLY A 46 15.08 10.38 15.40
CA GLY A 46 16.10 11.45 15.52
C GLY A 46 17.52 10.88 15.62
N ARG A 47 17.78 10.05 16.63
CA ARG A 47 19.12 9.50 16.90
C ARG A 47 19.37 8.14 16.28
N ALA A 48 18.32 7.40 15.95
CA ALA A 48 18.40 6.04 15.42
C ALA A 48 17.29 5.78 14.41
N TRP A 49 17.55 4.88 13.47
CA TRP A 49 16.51 4.30 12.64
C TRP A 49 15.97 3.04 13.30
N ILE A 50 14.66 2.87 13.25
CA ILE A 50 13.94 1.82 13.96
C ILE A 50 13.08 1.05 12.96
N ILE A 51 13.05 -0.27 13.12
CA ILE A 51 12.09 -1.15 12.45
C ILE A 51 11.30 -1.95 13.48
N TYR A 52 10.03 -2.22 13.19
CA TYR A 52 9.13 -2.97 14.06
C TYR A 52 8.71 -4.27 13.39
N ASP A 53 8.78 -5.36 14.15
CA ASP A 53 8.18 -6.63 13.74
C ASP A 53 6.72 -6.69 14.18
N LYS A 54 5.82 -6.57 13.19
CA LYS A 54 4.37 -6.65 13.37
C LYS A 54 3.81 -8.08 13.21
N THR A 55 4.67 -9.09 13.06
CA THR A 55 4.16 -10.45 12.82
C THR A 55 3.45 -11.03 14.04
N SER A 56 2.26 -11.56 13.80
CA SER A 56 1.37 -12.11 14.82
C SER A 56 1.73 -13.53 15.29
N ARG A 57 2.72 -14.19 14.68
CA ARG A 57 3.03 -15.62 14.90
C ARG A 57 4.25 -15.82 15.80
N LYS A 58 4.19 -16.83 16.68
CA LYS A 58 5.35 -17.35 17.44
C LYS A 58 6.46 -17.74 16.44
N GLY A 59 7.56 -16.98 16.40
CA GLY A 59 8.67 -17.17 15.45
C GLY A 59 9.18 -15.88 14.78
N ALA A 60 8.33 -14.85 14.77
CA ALA A 60 8.60 -13.43 14.47
C ALA A 60 10.04 -12.95 14.76
N ALA A 61 10.47 -13.21 16.00
CA ALA A 61 11.68 -12.69 16.60
C ALA A 61 13.02 -13.07 15.94
N ARG A 62 13.08 -14.09 15.06
CA ARG A 62 14.36 -14.56 14.49
C ARG A 62 14.98 -13.58 13.49
N GLY A 63 14.18 -12.70 12.89
CA GLY A 63 14.67 -11.73 11.90
C GLY A 63 15.33 -10.49 12.48
N LEU A 64 15.05 -10.18 13.75
CA LEU A 64 15.51 -8.98 14.44
C LEU A 64 16.48 -9.33 15.57
N ILE A 65 17.49 -10.15 15.31
CA ILE A 65 18.55 -10.45 16.29
C ILE A 65 19.71 -9.48 16.06
N PRO A 66 20.40 -8.98 17.12
CA PRO A 66 21.62 -8.19 16.95
C PRO A 66 22.59 -8.81 15.93
N GLY A 67 23.15 -7.98 15.05
CA GLY A 67 24.00 -8.41 13.93
C GLY A 67 23.24 -8.73 12.63
N SER A 68 21.92 -8.95 12.67
CA SER A 68 21.12 -9.17 11.46
C SER A 68 21.25 -8.00 10.48
N ARG A 69 21.46 -8.30 9.19
CA ARG A 69 21.71 -7.31 8.14
C ARG A 69 20.46 -6.94 7.36
N PHE A 70 20.38 -5.66 7.02
CA PHE A 70 19.29 -5.06 6.28
C PHE A 70 19.84 -4.14 5.20
N LEU A 71 19.32 -4.25 3.99
CA LEU A 71 19.44 -3.22 2.98
C LEU A 71 18.34 -2.19 3.23
N VAL A 72 18.71 -0.97 3.60
CA VAL A 72 17.77 0.13 3.78
C VAL A 72 17.71 0.94 2.50
N VAL A 73 16.52 1.08 1.92
CA VAL A 73 16.23 1.91 0.75
C VAL A 73 15.53 3.18 1.21
N GLY A 74 16.00 4.32 0.73
CA GLY A 74 15.52 5.65 1.11
C GLY A 74 15.27 6.59 -0.07
N SER A 75 15.27 7.89 0.21
CA SER A 75 14.96 8.97 -0.74
C SER A 75 16.10 9.37 -1.69
N ARG A 76 17.31 8.84 -1.50
CA ARG A 76 18.46 9.10 -2.40
C ARG A 76 19.18 7.84 -2.87
N GLY A 77 19.01 6.73 -2.18
CA GLY A 77 19.74 5.51 -2.47
C GLY A 77 19.45 4.41 -1.47
N ALA A 78 20.38 3.47 -1.36
CA ALA A 78 20.30 2.37 -0.42
C ALA A 78 21.66 2.06 0.20
N ASP A 79 21.67 1.59 1.44
CA ASP A 79 22.89 1.18 2.13
C ASP A 79 22.61 0.04 3.13
N LEU A 80 23.68 -0.61 3.59
CA LEU A 80 23.63 -1.71 4.53
C LEU A 80 23.61 -1.21 5.98
N PHE A 81 22.65 -1.74 6.72
CA PHE A 81 22.47 -1.52 8.14
C PHE A 81 22.47 -2.86 8.85
N PHE A 82 22.78 -2.82 10.14
CA PHE A 82 22.67 -3.98 11.02
C PHE A 82 21.86 -3.65 12.25
N VAL A 83 21.21 -4.66 12.82
CA VAL A 83 20.53 -4.54 14.10
C VAL A 83 21.57 -4.38 15.20
N ALA A 84 21.59 -3.21 15.85
CA ALA A 84 22.47 -2.93 16.97
C ALA A 84 21.91 -3.49 18.28
N ARG A 85 20.61 -3.26 18.53
CA ARG A 85 19.90 -3.77 19.70
C ARG A 85 18.42 -3.93 19.41
N THR A 86 17.76 -4.74 20.22
CA THR A 86 16.30 -4.91 20.16
C THR A 86 15.64 -4.67 21.50
N SER A 87 14.42 -4.15 21.46
CA SER A 87 13.59 -3.93 22.65
C SER A 87 12.12 -4.27 22.34
N ALA A 88 11.31 -4.41 23.38
CA ALA A 88 9.86 -4.56 23.23
C ALA A 88 9.19 -3.23 23.60
N THR A 89 8.59 -2.56 22.60
CA THR A 89 7.99 -1.23 22.72
C THR A 89 6.75 -1.08 21.84
N TYR A 90 6.03 0.02 21.98
CA TYR A 90 4.89 0.35 21.14
C TYR A 90 5.35 0.98 19.81
N GLY A 91 4.76 0.54 18.68
CA GLY A 91 5.17 0.95 17.33
C GLY A 91 4.00 1.27 16.40
N GLY A 92 2.97 1.93 16.92
CA GLY A 92 1.83 2.39 16.11
C GLY A 92 1.00 1.25 15.51
N ALA A 93 0.89 0.11 16.21
CA ALA A 93 -0.01 -0.97 15.84
C ALA A 93 -0.97 -1.25 17.00
N CYS A 94 -2.22 -1.57 16.68
CA CYS A 94 -3.21 -1.98 17.65
C CYS A 94 -3.93 -3.25 17.19
N ARG A 95 -4.48 -4.00 18.15
CA ARG A 95 -5.43 -5.08 17.94
C ARG A 95 -6.63 -4.82 18.82
N GLU A 96 -7.83 -4.90 18.27
CA GLU A 96 -9.06 -4.63 19.02
C GLU A 96 -9.01 -3.26 19.75
N ARG A 97 -8.49 -2.23 19.07
CA ARG A 97 -8.30 -0.86 19.59
C ARG A 97 -7.32 -0.73 20.76
N LYS A 98 -6.58 -1.79 21.11
CA LYS A 98 -5.53 -1.75 22.14
C LYS A 98 -4.13 -1.72 21.51
N PRO A 99 -3.23 -0.85 21.98
CA PRO A 99 -1.83 -0.85 21.57
C PRO A 99 -1.16 -2.23 21.67
N LEU A 100 -0.48 -2.64 20.61
CA LEU A 100 0.36 -3.82 20.60
C LEU A 100 1.78 -3.48 21.00
N ARG A 101 2.32 -4.21 21.97
CA ARG A 101 3.75 -4.20 22.26
C ARG A 101 4.46 -5.04 21.19
N LEU A 102 5.31 -4.39 20.41
CA LEU A 102 6.04 -4.94 19.28
C LEU A 102 7.52 -5.11 19.62
N ARG A 103 8.19 -6.03 18.92
CA ARG A 103 9.66 -6.05 18.92
C ARG A 103 10.15 -4.96 17.98
N ALA A 104 10.96 -4.06 18.51
CA ALA A 104 11.66 -3.03 17.77
C ALA A 104 13.14 -3.37 17.67
N ALA A 105 13.76 -3.02 16.55
CA ALA A 105 15.20 -3.10 16.34
C ALA A 105 15.75 -1.73 15.97
N LEU A 106 16.82 -1.31 16.66
CA LEU A 106 17.59 -0.15 16.25
C LEU A 106 18.60 -0.55 15.19
N LEU A 107 18.60 0.17 14.08
CA LEU A 107 19.51 -0.01 12.97
C LEU A 107 20.72 0.91 13.10
N ARG A 108 21.90 0.38 12.78
CA ARG A 108 23.17 1.11 12.69
C ARG A 108 23.77 0.94 11.30
N GLY A 109 24.21 2.04 10.71
CA GLY A 109 24.72 2.13 9.33
C GLY A 109 24.85 3.59 8.90
N SER A 110 25.43 3.84 7.72
CA SER A 110 25.57 5.19 7.16
C SER A 110 24.24 5.69 6.60
N ARG A 111 23.80 6.88 7.01
CA ARG A 111 22.54 7.50 6.54
C ARG A 111 22.72 8.41 5.34
N GLU A 112 23.95 8.86 5.08
CA GLU A 112 24.24 9.90 4.10
C GLU A 112 23.81 9.50 2.69
N THR A 113 24.10 8.26 2.30
CA THR A 113 23.80 7.66 0.99
C THR A 113 22.32 7.34 0.81
N VAL A 114 21.58 7.13 1.90
CA VAL A 114 20.18 6.68 1.87
C VAL A 114 19.20 7.86 1.82
N GLY A 115 19.47 8.94 2.55
CA GLY A 115 18.50 10.03 2.73
C GLY A 115 17.38 9.67 3.70
N ASP A 116 16.14 10.08 3.41
CA ASP A 116 14.98 9.77 4.24
C ASP A 116 14.66 8.27 4.11
N PRO A 117 14.61 7.49 5.20
CA PRO A 117 14.48 6.04 5.11
C PRO A 117 13.03 5.64 4.83
N ILE A 118 12.84 4.64 3.96
CA ILE A 118 11.51 4.18 3.56
C ILE A 118 11.29 2.74 4.03
N ILE A 119 12.14 1.83 3.57
CA ILE A 119 12.01 0.39 3.81
C ILE A 119 13.36 -0.25 4.07
N ALA A 120 13.38 -1.23 4.97
CA ALA A 120 14.48 -2.15 5.22
C ALA A 120 14.12 -3.54 4.71
N ILE A 121 15.01 -4.13 3.95
CA ILE A 121 14.90 -5.47 3.38
C ILE A 121 15.94 -6.34 4.06
N ARG A 122 15.52 -7.41 4.73
CA ARG A 122 16.46 -8.36 5.33
C ARG A 122 17.27 -9.02 4.22
N VAL A 123 18.60 -9.04 4.39
CA VAL A 123 19.53 -9.65 3.43
C VAL A 123 20.39 -10.71 4.12
N PRO A 124 20.88 -11.72 3.38
CA PRO A 124 21.81 -12.69 3.94
C PRO A 124 23.15 -12.04 4.33
N GLU A 125 23.92 -12.73 5.19
CA GLU A 125 25.22 -12.23 5.67
C GLU A 125 26.24 -11.99 4.55
N SER A 126 26.17 -12.82 3.50
CA SER A 126 27.01 -12.72 2.30
C SER A 126 26.62 -11.57 1.37
N PHE A 127 25.51 -10.86 1.62
CA PHE A 127 25.07 -9.78 0.73
C PHE A 127 26.03 -8.58 0.81
N THR A 128 26.46 -8.12 -0.36
CA THR A 128 27.29 -6.93 -0.55
C THR A 128 26.59 -5.97 -1.52
N LEU A 129 26.69 -4.68 -1.22
CA LEU A 129 26.17 -3.62 -2.09
C LEU A 129 27.14 -3.32 -3.25
N LYS A 130 28.44 -3.49 -3.03
CA LYS A 130 29.48 -3.33 -4.06
C LYS A 130 29.24 -4.38 -5.16
N GLY A 131 28.99 -3.90 -6.39
CA GLY A 131 28.65 -4.76 -7.54
C GLY A 131 27.14 -4.94 -7.76
N SER A 132 26.28 -4.29 -6.98
CA SER A 132 24.85 -4.24 -7.26
C SER A 132 24.58 -3.40 -8.52
N ASN A 133 23.80 -3.94 -9.46
CA ASN A 133 23.27 -3.20 -10.61
C ASN A 133 21.98 -2.43 -10.25
N ALA A 134 21.76 -2.14 -8.96
CA ALA A 134 20.54 -1.52 -8.53
C ALA A 134 20.42 -0.11 -9.11
N LEU A 135 19.25 0.21 -9.66
CA LEU A 135 18.93 1.53 -10.16
C LEU A 135 18.00 2.24 -9.19
N TYR A 136 18.29 3.51 -8.99
CA TYR A 136 17.53 4.40 -8.13
C TYR A 136 17.05 5.59 -8.94
N ALA A 137 15.75 5.89 -8.90
CA ALA A 137 15.20 7.07 -9.55
C ALA A 137 14.13 7.73 -8.67
N PRO A 138 14.30 8.99 -8.25
CA PRO A 138 13.16 9.77 -7.77
C PRO A 138 12.18 9.93 -8.93
N LEU A 139 10.89 9.82 -8.62
CA LEU A 139 9.83 9.91 -9.61
C LEU A 139 9.03 11.20 -9.36
N PRO A 140 9.31 12.28 -10.11
CA PRO A 140 8.58 13.53 -9.97
C PRO A 140 7.16 13.37 -10.50
N ASN A 141 6.26 14.20 -9.98
CA ASN A 141 4.90 14.25 -10.51
C ASN A 141 4.87 14.97 -11.86
N ALA A 142 4.34 14.31 -12.89
CA ALA A 142 4.21 14.81 -14.26
C ALA A 142 2.76 14.67 -14.76
N VAL A 143 1.79 15.06 -13.92
CA VAL A 143 0.38 15.12 -14.36
C VAL A 143 0.18 16.32 -15.27
N GLU A 144 -0.30 16.05 -16.48
CA GLU A 144 -0.60 17.04 -17.51
C GLU A 144 -1.97 16.76 -18.15
N GLU A 145 -2.57 17.75 -18.81
CA GLU A 145 -3.90 17.63 -19.41
C GLU A 145 -4.01 16.52 -20.47
N ASP A 146 -2.95 16.31 -21.26
CA ASP A 146 -2.96 15.29 -22.31
C ASP A 146 -3.04 13.87 -21.74
N LEU A 147 -2.59 13.67 -20.50
CA LEU A 147 -2.74 12.42 -19.80
C LEU A 147 -4.22 12.12 -19.49
N TYR A 148 -5.01 13.14 -19.16
CA TYR A 148 -6.45 12.99 -18.97
C TYR A 148 -7.15 12.65 -20.28
N LYS A 149 -6.76 13.27 -21.40
CA LYS A 149 -7.31 12.93 -22.72
C LYS A 149 -6.98 11.49 -23.12
N MET A 150 -5.75 11.06 -22.86
CA MET A 150 -5.26 9.73 -23.23
C MET A 150 -5.87 8.62 -22.38
N LEU A 151 -5.93 8.80 -21.06
CA LEU A 151 -6.27 7.73 -20.11
C LEU A 151 -7.65 7.87 -19.47
N GLY A 152 -8.26 9.05 -19.52
CA GLY A 152 -9.57 9.33 -18.92
C GLY A 152 -10.63 8.29 -19.31
N PRO A 153 -10.87 8.03 -20.61
CA PRO A 153 -11.83 7.01 -21.03
C PRO A 153 -11.55 5.62 -20.47
N ALA A 154 -10.28 5.19 -20.48
CA ALA A 154 -9.87 3.88 -19.97
C ALA A 154 -10.04 3.78 -18.44
N LEU A 155 -9.76 4.85 -17.70
CA LEU A 155 -9.91 4.95 -16.25
C LEU A 155 -11.38 4.94 -15.82
N THR A 156 -12.23 5.67 -16.55
CA THR A 156 -13.68 5.68 -16.33
C THR A 156 -14.26 4.29 -16.60
N ALA A 157 -13.91 3.67 -17.73
CA ALA A 157 -14.34 2.31 -18.06
C ALA A 157 -13.89 1.29 -17.00
N ALA A 158 -12.63 1.35 -16.55
CA ALA A 158 -12.13 0.48 -15.50
C ALA A 158 -12.89 0.68 -14.18
N THR A 159 -13.25 1.92 -13.84
CA THR A 159 -14.00 2.24 -12.62
C THR A 159 -15.43 1.69 -12.67
N VAL A 160 -16.10 1.77 -13.83
CA VAL A 160 -17.41 1.14 -14.05
C VAL A 160 -17.34 -0.37 -13.85
N GLU A 161 -16.36 -1.03 -14.47
CA GLU A 161 -16.19 -2.49 -14.35
C GLU A 161 -15.81 -2.91 -12.92
N GLU A 162 -14.98 -2.13 -12.24
CA GLU A 162 -14.64 -2.36 -10.84
C GLU A 162 -15.87 -2.21 -9.93
N ALA A 163 -16.77 -1.27 -10.20
CA ALA A 163 -18.03 -1.14 -9.47
C ALA A 163 -18.94 -2.35 -9.70
N LYS A 164 -19.14 -2.76 -10.96
CA LYS A 164 -19.95 -3.94 -11.31
C LYS A 164 -19.44 -5.23 -10.67
N THR A 165 -18.12 -5.41 -10.61
CA THR A 165 -17.49 -6.60 -10.02
C THR A 165 -17.38 -6.53 -8.49
N GLY A 166 -17.77 -5.43 -7.86
CA GLY A 166 -17.62 -5.19 -6.42
C GLY A 166 -16.18 -4.93 -5.97
N SER A 167 -15.23 -4.77 -6.91
CA SER A 167 -13.85 -4.40 -6.63
C SER A 167 -13.74 -2.96 -6.14
N PHE A 168 -14.58 -2.06 -6.66
CA PHE A 168 -14.81 -0.73 -6.09
C PHE A 168 -15.82 -0.86 -4.96
N ARG A 169 -15.38 -0.63 -3.73
CA ARG A 169 -16.25 -0.75 -2.55
C ARG A 169 -17.03 0.54 -2.34
N MET A 170 -18.34 0.46 -2.58
CA MET A 170 -19.27 1.52 -2.23
C MET A 170 -19.45 1.57 -0.71
N ARG A 171 -19.64 2.78 -0.17
CA ARG A 171 -19.97 2.92 1.24
C ARG A 171 -21.36 2.32 1.51
N PRO A 172 -21.57 1.63 2.64
CA PRO A 172 -22.87 1.03 2.95
C PRO A 172 -24.02 2.05 3.05
N ASP A 173 -23.71 3.30 3.40
CA ASP A 173 -24.63 4.43 3.53
C ASP A 173 -24.81 5.24 2.23
N ASP A 174 -24.22 4.81 1.12
CA ASP A 174 -24.30 5.51 -0.16
C ASP A 174 -25.61 5.18 -0.91
N ALA A 175 -26.64 6.01 -0.69
CA ALA A 175 -27.94 5.88 -1.36
C ALA A 175 -27.85 5.93 -2.90
N GLY A 176 -26.82 6.59 -3.46
CA GLY A 176 -26.61 6.67 -4.91
C GLY A 176 -25.93 5.45 -5.51
N ALA A 177 -25.33 4.57 -4.68
CA ALA A 177 -24.59 3.40 -5.16
C ALA A 177 -25.50 2.38 -5.84
N ALA A 178 -26.69 2.10 -5.29
CA ALA A 178 -27.63 1.14 -5.88
C ALA A 178 -28.09 1.58 -7.27
N ALA A 179 -28.43 2.87 -7.42
CA ALA A 179 -28.84 3.44 -8.70
C ALA A 179 -27.73 3.38 -9.74
N PHE A 180 -26.49 3.69 -9.35
CA PHE A 180 -25.34 3.58 -10.25
C PHE A 180 -25.07 2.13 -10.68
N LEU A 181 -25.18 1.16 -9.77
CA LEU A 181 -24.94 -0.25 -10.10
C LEU A 181 -26.01 -0.81 -11.05
N SER A 182 -27.26 -0.33 -10.98
CA SER A 182 -28.32 -0.72 -11.91
C SER A 182 -28.21 -0.08 -13.29
N ASP A 183 -27.77 1.17 -13.35
CA ASP A 183 -27.62 1.96 -14.58
C ASP A 183 -26.33 2.80 -14.49
N PRO A 184 -25.15 2.19 -14.79
CA PRO A 184 -23.89 2.90 -14.69
C PRO A 184 -23.83 4.06 -15.69
N ARG A 185 -23.62 5.27 -15.17
CA ARG A 185 -23.47 6.50 -15.94
C ARG A 185 -22.03 7.00 -15.87
N PRO A 186 -21.17 6.64 -16.85
CA PRO A 186 -19.74 6.97 -16.83
C PRO A 186 -19.45 8.46 -16.65
N GLU A 187 -20.30 9.32 -17.20
CA GLU A 187 -20.20 10.78 -17.13
C GLU A 187 -20.44 11.35 -15.73
N LYS A 188 -21.02 10.58 -14.81
CA LYS A 188 -21.22 10.97 -13.41
C LYS A 188 -20.05 10.59 -12.50
N ILE A 189 -19.06 9.87 -13.03
CA ILE A 189 -17.86 9.49 -12.27
C ILE A 189 -16.94 10.69 -12.23
N LEU A 190 -16.65 11.20 -11.02
CA LEU A 190 -15.62 12.21 -10.86
C LEU A 190 -14.27 11.51 -10.81
N LEU A 191 -13.45 11.74 -11.83
CA LEU A 191 -12.12 11.17 -11.97
C LEU A 191 -11.06 12.25 -11.75
N LYS A 192 -10.00 11.89 -11.04
CA LYS A 192 -8.81 12.71 -10.86
C LYS A 192 -7.55 11.86 -11.01
N ILE A 193 -6.56 12.36 -11.73
CA ILE A 193 -5.19 11.83 -11.72
C ILE A 193 -4.38 12.76 -10.82
N ASP A 194 -4.06 12.30 -9.62
CA ASP A 194 -3.31 13.10 -8.64
C ASP A 194 -1.80 13.05 -8.90
N TYR A 195 -1.34 11.92 -9.44
CA TYR A 195 0.08 11.68 -9.69
C TYR A 195 0.27 10.85 -10.95
N ALA A 196 1.33 11.17 -11.70
CA ALA A 196 1.79 10.40 -12.84
C ALA A 196 3.32 10.47 -12.93
N SER A 197 3.95 9.35 -13.28
CA SER A 197 5.39 9.32 -13.60
C SER A 197 5.72 8.11 -14.46
N HIS A 198 6.88 8.16 -15.14
CA HIS A 198 7.29 7.18 -16.13
C HIS A 198 8.50 6.34 -15.64
N PRO A 199 8.31 5.31 -14.80
CA PRO A 199 9.40 4.43 -14.40
C PRO A 199 9.78 3.48 -15.53
N ARG A 200 11.04 3.05 -15.58
CA ARG A 200 11.47 2.00 -16.51
C ARG A 200 10.96 0.63 -16.04
N ILE A 201 10.15 -0.04 -16.87
CA ILE A 201 9.63 -1.39 -16.60
C ILE A 201 9.92 -2.27 -17.83
N ALA A 202 10.49 -3.45 -17.60
CA ALA A 202 10.82 -4.39 -18.65
C ALA A 202 9.57 -4.83 -19.42
N GLY A 203 9.66 -4.83 -20.75
CA GLY A 203 8.59 -5.26 -21.65
C GLY A 203 7.48 -4.23 -21.87
N LEU A 204 7.60 -3.02 -21.32
CA LEU A 204 6.67 -1.92 -21.58
C LEU A 204 7.36 -0.83 -22.40
N THR A 205 6.59 -0.15 -23.25
CA THR A 205 7.12 0.85 -24.20
C THR A 205 7.05 2.26 -23.62
N ALA A 206 5.89 2.63 -23.10
CA ALA A 206 5.58 3.92 -22.48
C ALA A 206 4.91 3.72 -21.11
N PRO A 207 5.61 3.07 -20.16
CA PRO A 207 5.07 2.80 -18.83
C PRO A 207 4.75 4.09 -18.09
N THR A 208 3.54 4.17 -17.53
CA THR A 208 3.10 5.29 -16.69
C THR A 208 2.45 4.75 -15.42
N VAL A 209 3.05 5.05 -14.27
CA VAL A 209 2.42 4.81 -12.97
C VAL A 209 1.57 6.00 -12.62
N LEU A 210 0.37 5.73 -12.10
CA LEU A 210 -0.64 6.72 -11.81
C LEU A 210 -1.15 6.55 -10.38
N VAL A 211 -1.41 7.65 -9.68
CA VAL A 211 -2.35 7.65 -8.56
C VAL A 211 -3.62 8.32 -9.03
N THR A 212 -4.72 7.57 -9.02
CA THR A 212 -6.02 8.04 -9.50
C THR A 212 -7.04 8.01 -8.38
N GLY A 213 -7.81 9.08 -8.23
CA GLY A 213 -9.03 9.13 -7.44
C GLY A 213 -10.24 8.95 -8.34
N ALA A 214 -11.18 8.10 -7.94
CA ALA A 214 -12.47 7.98 -8.58
C ALA A 214 -13.58 8.08 -7.52
N GLN A 215 -14.59 8.90 -7.80
CA GLN A 215 -15.77 9.05 -6.95
C GLN A 215 -17.02 8.65 -7.72
N ILE A 216 -17.80 7.78 -7.10
CA ILE A 216 -19.15 7.43 -7.54
C ILE A 216 -20.08 7.79 -6.41
N SER A 217 -21.00 8.73 -6.64
CA SER A 217 -21.87 9.26 -5.59
C SER A 217 -21.05 9.76 -4.39
N ASN A 218 -21.21 9.18 -3.20
CA ASN A 218 -20.49 9.54 -1.97
C ASN A 218 -19.33 8.59 -1.67
N SER A 219 -19.09 7.61 -2.54
CA SER A 219 -18.04 6.61 -2.40
C SER A 219 -16.81 7.02 -3.19
N PHE A 220 -15.66 7.10 -2.51
CA PHE A 220 -14.39 7.47 -3.10
C PHE A 220 -13.39 6.33 -3.03
N ARG A 221 -12.58 6.19 -4.08
CA ARG A 221 -11.50 5.21 -4.14
C ARG A 221 -10.25 5.85 -4.74
N ARG A 222 -9.12 5.69 -4.03
CA ARG A 222 -7.79 6.04 -4.54
C ARG A 222 -7.02 4.77 -4.90
N CYS A 223 -6.43 4.77 -6.09
CA CYS A 223 -5.75 3.62 -6.68
C CYS A 223 -4.37 4.01 -7.16
N LEU A 224 -3.39 3.16 -6.89
CA LEU A 224 -2.21 3.10 -7.75
C LEU A 224 -2.53 2.23 -8.96
N ARG A 225 -2.25 2.73 -10.16
CA ARG A 225 -2.44 2.02 -11.43
C ARG A 225 -1.16 2.07 -12.25
N LEU A 226 -1.05 1.14 -13.19
CA LEU A 226 -0.02 1.15 -14.22
C LEU A 226 -0.70 1.20 -15.59
N ALA A 227 -0.12 1.98 -16.49
CA ALA A 227 -0.51 2.05 -17.89
C ALA A 227 0.73 1.84 -18.78
N ASP A 228 0.50 1.49 -20.03
CA ASP A 228 1.50 1.49 -21.10
C ASP A 228 0.87 2.19 -22.31
N GLY A 229 1.29 3.44 -22.55
CA GLY A 229 0.55 4.37 -23.41
C GLY A 229 -0.88 4.58 -22.90
N GLY A 230 -1.87 4.51 -23.80
CA GLY A 230 -3.29 4.67 -23.46
C GLY A 230 -3.98 3.46 -22.82
N ARG A 231 -3.24 2.38 -22.49
CA ARG A 231 -3.81 1.12 -21.99
C ARG A 231 -3.46 0.89 -20.52
N LEU A 232 -4.47 0.61 -19.70
CA LEU A 232 -4.28 0.20 -18.31
C LEU A 232 -3.79 -1.25 -18.20
N LEU A 233 -2.90 -1.51 -17.25
CA LEU A 233 -2.29 -2.80 -16.97
C LEU A 233 -2.68 -3.28 -15.56
N GLY A 234 -3.33 -4.43 -15.49
CA GLY A 234 -3.82 -4.98 -14.23
C GLY A 234 -4.97 -4.16 -13.62
N GLY A 235 -5.25 -4.43 -12.34
CA GLY A 235 -6.30 -3.74 -11.59
C GLY A 235 -5.78 -2.62 -10.69
N CYS A 236 -6.71 -1.94 -10.02
CA CYS A 236 -6.40 -0.99 -8.95
C CYS A 236 -5.63 -1.65 -7.79
N ALA A 237 -4.43 -1.15 -7.49
CA ALA A 237 -3.78 -1.38 -6.21
C ALA A 237 -4.23 -0.29 -5.24
N GLU A 238 -5.23 -0.59 -4.42
CA GLU A 238 -5.91 0.40 -3.59
C GLU A 238 -4.99 1.06 -2.56
N MET A 239 -5.09 2.39 -2.47
CA MET A 239 -4.42 3.24 -1.50
C MET A 239 -5.47 3.97 -0.66
N PRO A 240 -6.08 3.32 0.35
CA PRO A 240 -7.20 3.85 1.12
C PRO A 240 -7.07 5.34 1.49
N SER A 241 -8.14 6.08 1.25
CA SER A 241 -8.25 7.54 1.45
C SER A 241 -8.28 7.95 2.91
N ASP A 242 -8.76 7.05 3.79
CA ASP A 242 -8.84 7.27 5.25
C ASP A 242 -7.46 7.47 5.90
N LEU A 243 -6.39 7.32 5.13
CA LEU A 243 -5.00 7.51 5.54
C LEU A 243 -4.51 8.97 5.40
N MET A 244 -5.43 9.88 5.04
CA MET A 244 -5.40 11.34 5.24
C MET A 244 -4.22 12.15 4.69
N ALA A 245 -3.14 11.56 4.17
CA ALA A 245 -2.21 12.32 3.35
C ALA A 245 -2.80 12.51 1.95
N GLU A 246 -3.02 13.75 1.57
CA GLU A 246 -3.24 14.10 0.17
C GLU A 246 -2.05 13.60 -0.65
N THR A 247 -2.31 13.12 -1.87
CA THR A 247 -1.28 12.59 -2.78
C THR A 247 -0.13 13.61 -3.00
N ALA A 248 -0.39 14.91 -2.85
CA ALA A 248 0.61 15.98 -2.90
C ALA A 248 1.74 15.87 -1.86
N LEU A 249 1.48 15.24 -0.71
CA LEU A 249 2.46 15.01 0.35
C LEU A 249 3.31 13.75 0.11
N LEU A 250 2.85 12.85 -0.76
CA LEU A 250 3.60 11.66 -1.12
C LEU A 250 4.79 12.04 -2.01
N ARG A 251 5.88 11.32 -1.80
CA ARG A 251 7.07 11.30 -2.65
C ARG A 251 7.23 9.88 -3.15
N PHE A 252 7.69 9.76 -4.39
CA PHE A 252 7.77 8.49 -5.08
C PHE A 252 9.19 8.22 -5.54
N VAL A 253 9.59 6.97 -5.38
CA VAL A 253 10.91 6.47 -5.71
C VAL A 253 10.78 5.14 -6.41
N SER A 254 11.51 4.96 -7.49
CA SER A 254 11.77 3.67 -8.11
C SER A 254 13.07 3.10 -7.56
N TYR A 255 13.00 1.87 -7.06
CA TYR A 255 14.17 1.08 -6.73
C TYR A 255 14.14 -0.24 -7.50
N ASP A 256 15.03 -0.40 -8.47
CA ASP A 256 15.18 -1.64 -9.21
C ASP A 256 16.42 -2.39 -8.73
N PRO A 257 16.30 -3.44 -7.90
CA PRO A 257 17.45 -4.17 -7.38
C PRO A 257 18.29 -4.87 -8.46
N SER A 258 17.71 -5.11 -9.64
CA SER A 258 18.34 -5.86 -10.72
C SER A 258 18.94 -4.98 -11.83
N GLY A 259 18.47 -3.74 -11.95
CA GLY A 259 18.74 -2.85 -13.09
C GLY A 259 18.11 -3.31 -14.41
N LYS A 260 17.29 -4.37 -14.39
CA LYS A 260 16.72 -5.01 -15.59
C LYS A 260 15.29 -4.56 -15.90
N GLY A 261 14.78 -3.50 -15.26
CA GLY A 261 13.41 -3.01 -15.41
C GLY A 261 12.41 -3.77 -14.54
N SER A 262 12.80 -4.19 -13.34
CA SER A 262 11.92 -4.87 -12.37
C SER A 262 11.73 -4.09 -11.07
N PRO A 263 11.37 -2.79 -11.13
CA PRO A 263 11.40 -1.93 -9.96
C PRO A 263 10.36 -2.27 -8.90
N PHE A 264 10.70 -1.93 -7.67
CA PHE A 264 9.76 -1.57 -6.62
C PHE A 264 9.48 -0.08 -6.72
N LEU A 265 8.20 0.27 -6.63
CA LEU A 265 7.76 1.63 -6.40
C LEU A 265 7.54 1.82 -4.92
N LEU A 266 8.22 2.80 -4.35
CA LEU A 266 8.08 3.19 -2.96
C LEU A 266 7.44 4.58 -2.91
N ALA A 267 6.30 4.68 -2.24
CA ALA A 267 5.66 5.96 -1.94
C ALA A 267 5.81 6.26 -0.45
N TYR A 268 6.14 7.49 -0.07
CA TYR A 268 6.35 7.82 1.34
C TYR A 268 6.09 9.31 1.63
N THR A 269 5.74 9.63 2.87
CA THR A 269 5.72 11.02 3.36
C THR A 269 7.03 11.38 4.05
N ARG A 270 7.54 12.58 3.74
CA ARG A 270 8.81 13.07 4.32
C ARG A 270 8.65 13.48 5.79
N GLN A 271 7.53 14.14 6.09
CA GLN A 271 7.13 14.48 7.45
C GLN A 271 6.04 13.51 7.87
N ALA A 272 5.97 13.21 9.17
CA ALA A 272 4.82 12.53 9.72
C ALA A 272 3.63 13.51 9.65
N PRO A 273 2.59 13.26 8.83
CA PRO A 273 1.33 13.96 9.02
C PRO A 273 0.82 13.71 10.45
N LEU A 274 -0.25 14.39 10.87
CA LEU A 274 -0.87 14.24 12.20
C LEU A 274 -1.17 12.77 12.58
N TRP A 275 -1.16 11.88 11.61
CA TRP A 275 -1.52 10.46 11.65
C TRP A 275 -0.31 9.52 11.49
N GLY A 276 0.92 10.03 11.56
CA GLY A 276 2.16 9.26 11.39
C GLY A 276 2.57 9.08 9.92
N HIS A 277 3.80 8.60 9.68
CA HIS A 277 4.30 8.41 8.32
C HIS A 277 3.45 7.42 7.52
N GLU A 278 3.14 7.79 6.27
CA GLU A 278 2.51 6.90 5.30
C GLU A 278 3.58 6.38 4.35
N ARG A 279 3.68 5.06 4.19
CA ARG A 279 4.61 4.40 3.29
C ARG A 279 3.92 3.23 2.57
N TRP A 280 4.17 3.16 1.27
CA TRP A 280 3.66 2.11 0.40
C TRP A 280 4.78 1.51 -0.42
N GLY A 281 4.65 0.22 -0.70
CA GLY A 281 5.53 -0.50 -1.60
C GLY A 281 4.73 -1.31 -2.60
N PHE A 282 5.02 -1.12 -3.89
CA PHE A 282 4.40 -1.84 -5.00
C PHE A 282 5.46 -2.49 -5.86
N VAL A 283 5.20 -3.73 -6.29
CA VAL A 283 5.95 -4.38 -7.36
C VAL A 283 5.34 -3.95 -8.68
N LEU A 284 6.15 -3.40 -9.59
CA LEU A 284 5.70 -3.00 -10.93
C LEU A 284 6.18 -4.01 -11.97
N ARG A 285 5.25 -4.61 -12.72
CA ARG A 285 5.58 -5.56 -13.81
C ARG A 285 4.66 -5.29 -15.00
N ALA A 286 4.97 -5.88 -16.15
CA ALA A 286 4.12 -5.76 -17.35
C ALA A 286 2.68 -6.26 -17.14
N GLY A 287 2.45 -7.17 -16.18
CA GLY A 287 1.11 -7.61 -15.78
C GLY A 287 0.35 -6.66 -14.86
N GLY A 288 0.94 -5.53 -14.45
CA GLY A 288 0.32 -4.54 -13.57
C GLY A 288 1.07 -4.35 -12.24
N THR A 289 0.36 -3.72 -11.30
CA THR A 289 0.89 -3.36 -9.97
C THR A 289 0.45 -4.31 -8.89
N ARG A 290 1.35 -4.67 -7.97
CA ARG A 290 1.03 -5.48 -6.79
C ARG A 290 1.55 -4.85 -5.51
N LEU A 291 0.64 -4.53 -4.59
CA LEU A 291 0.97 -4.05 -3.25
C LEU A 291 1.74 -5.13 -2.46
N PHE A 292 2.85 -4.74 -1.84
CA PHE A 292 3.62 -5.60 -0.92
C PHE A 292 3.90 -4.95 0.43
N LEU A 293 3.82 -3.62 0.52
CA LEU A 293 3.96 -2.88 1.77
C LEU A 293 2.84 -1.84 1.89
N ARG A 294 2.13 -1.88 3.02
CA ARG A 294 1.20 -0.85 3.45
C ARG A 294 1.53 -0.51 4.90
N ASP A 295 2.20 0.62 5.10
CA ASP A 295 2.49 1.17 6.41
C ASP A 295 1.82 2.53 6.53
N ALA A 296 0.61 2.51 7.03
CA ALA A 296 -0.12 3.70 7.39
C ALA A 296 -0.81 3.39 8.73
N MET A 297 -0.73 4.32 9.67
CA MET A 297 -1.31 4.11 11.00
C MET A 297 -2.81 3.88 10.84
N ASP A 298 -3.35 2.85 11.49
CA ASP A 298 -4.79 2.67 11.55
C ASP A 298 -5.37 3.83 12.39
N PRO A 299 -6.29 4.65 11.84
CA PRO A 299 -6.87 5.77 12.56
C PRO A 299 -7.54 5.35 13.88
N ARG A 300 -7.97 4.09 14.00
CA ARG A 300 -8.56 3.52 15.23
C ARG A 300 -7.54 3.30 16.34
N CYS A 301 -6.25 3.27 16.02
CA CYS A 301 -5.19 3.23 17.03
C CYS A 301 -4.88 4.62 17.62
N ARG A 302 -5.47 5.70 17.07
CA ARG A 302 -5.19 7.09 17.45
C ARG A 302 -5.51 7.41 18.91
N GLU A 303 -6.62 6.90 19.44
CA GLU A 303 -7.08 7.20 20.80
C GLU A 303 -6.39 6.35 21.88
N GLY A 304 -5.60 5.35 21.47
CA GLY A 304 -4.99 4.39 22.38
C GLY A 304 -3.52 4.67 22.74
N PHE A 305 -2.87 5.67 22.14
CA PHE A 305 -1.46 6.01 22.35
C PHE A 305 -1.27 7.34 23.07
#